data_AF-A0A930HSE8-F1
#
_entry.id   AF-A0A930HSE8-F1
#
_cell.length_a   1.000
_cell.length_b   1.000
_cell.length_c   1.000
_cell.angle_alpha   90.00
_cell.angle_beta   90.00
_cell.angle_gamma   90.00
#
_symmetry.space_group_name_H-M   'P 1'
#
loop_
_entity.id
_entity.type
_entity.pdbx_description
1 polymer ?
#
loop_
_entity_poly.entity_id
_entity_poly.type
_entity_poly.pdbx_seq_one_letter_code
_entity_poly.pdbx_strand_id
1 'polypeptide(L)'
;MDINEELLHHPENDPAYLGLKVNQGVAAKPMVNPNLRRVARRTYTVDEFVEGILRSDITCLSQAVTLVESNRPDHQAIAQQIIERCLPYAGKSMRIGITGVPGAG
;
A
#
# COMPACT_ATOMS: atom_id res chain seq x y z
N MET A 1 -40.68 -1.98 -16.53
CA MET A 1 -40.17 -2.93 -17.52
C MET A 1 -38.71 -2.59 -17.68
N ASP A 2 -37.85 -3.36 -17.03
CA ASP A 2 -36.43 -3.03 -16.89
C ASP A 2 -35.73 -3.24 -18.24
N ILE A 3 -35.20 -2.15 -18.79
CA ILE A 3 -34.38 -2.04 -20.02
C ILE A 3 -33.14 -2.97 -20.08
N ASN A 4 -32.90 -3.77 -19.04
CA ASN A 4 -31.74 -4.68 -18.94
C ASN A 4 -32.02 -6.12 -19.41
N GLU A 5 -33.27 -6.54 -19.58
CA GLU A 5 -33.59 -7.93 -19.97
C GLU A 5 -33.37 -8.19 -21.47
N GLU A 6 -33.67 -7.23 -22.35
CA GLU A 6 -33.49 -7.39 -23.81
C GLU A 6 -32.01 -7.43 -24.24
N LEU A 7 -31.12 -6.77 -23.49
CA LEU A 7 -29.67 -6.72 -23.78
C LEU A 7 -28.91 -8.02 -23.45
N LEU A 8 -29.54 -8.93 -22.69
CA LEU A 8 -28.96 -10.22 -22.28
C LEU A 8 -29.45 -11.38 -23.15
N HIS A 9 -30.34 -11.13 -24.10
CA HIS A 9 -30.79 -12.14 -25.04
C HIS A 9 -29.75 -12.28 -26.16
N HIS A 10 -28.97 -13.35 -26.13
CA HIS A 10 -28.02 -13.70 -27.19
C HIS A 10 -28.49 -15.00 -27.85
N PRO A 11 -28.39 -15.12 -29.18
CA PRO A 11 -28.85 -16.30 -29.92
C PRO A 11 -28.18 -17.60 -29.43
N GLU A 12 -26.96 -17.48 -28.89
CA GLU A 12 -26.16 -18.57 -28.33
C GLU A 12 -26.71 -19.14 -27.00
N ASN A 13 -27.63 -18.43 -26.34
CA ASN A 13 -28.30 -18.87 -25.11
C ASN A 13 -29.61 -19.63 -25.38
N ASP A 14 -30.01 -19.80 -26.65
CA ASP A 14 -31.23 -20.52 -27.02
C ASP A 14 -31.02 -22.05 -26.89
N PRO A 15 -31.88 -22.77 -26.15
CA PRO A 15 -31.79 -24.21 -25.96
C PRO A 15 -31.88 -25.05 -27.26
N ALA A 16 -32.29 -24.45 -28.39
CA ALA A 16 -32.25 -25.09 -29.70
C ALA A 16 -30.82 -25.36 -30.22
N TYR A 17 -29.80 -24.65 -29.70
CA TYR A 17 -28.40 -24.87 -30.08
C TYR A 17 -27.77 -26.03 -29.31
N LEU A 18 -27.94 -27.25 -29.83
CA LEU A 18 -27.41 -28.49 -29.24
C LEU A 18 -25.87 -28.58 -29.21
N GLY A 19 -25.16 -27.72 -29.95
CA GLY A 19 -23.70 -27.76 -30.12
C GLY A 19 -22.89 -26.90 -29.14
N LEU A 20 -23.54 -26.04 -28.34
CA LEU A 20 -22.88 -25.14 -27.39
C LEU A 20 -23.66 -25.10 -26.08
N LYS A 21 -23.02 -25.50 -24.98
CA LYS A 21 -23.60 -25.40 -23.64
C LYS A 21 -23.03 -24.18 -22.94
N VAL A 22 -23.75 -23.06 -23.00
CA VAL A 22 -23.38 -21.82 -22.29
C VAL A 22 -23.72 -21.97 -20.81
N ASN A 23 -22.73 -21.83 -19.94
CA ASN A 23 -22.96 -21.74 -18.49
C ASN A 23 -23.39 -20.32 -18.14
N GLN A 24 -24.46 -20.17 -17.35
CA GLN A 24 -24.85 -18.86 -16.84
C GLN A 24 -23.70 -18.24 -16.05
N GLY A 25 -23.43 -16.95 -16.30
CA GLY A 25 -22.42 -16.19 -15.55
C GLY A 25 -22.73 -16.21 -14.06
N VAL A 26 -21.69 -16.30 -13.24
CA VAL A 26 -21.83 -16.14 -11.78
C VAL A 26 -22.07 -14.67 -11.44
N ALA A 27 -22.84 -14.41 -10.38
CA ALA A 27 -23.03 -13.05 -9.88
C ALA A 27 -21.69 -12.36 -9.60
N ALA A 28 -21.62 -11.07 -9.91
CA ALA A 28 -20.41 -10.27 -9.71
C ALA A 28 -19.96 -10.35 -8.25
N LYS A 29 -18.73 -10.81 -8.02
CA LYS A 29 -18.14 -10.79 -6.68
C LYS A 29 -17.90 -9.33 -6.26
N PRO A 30 -18.09 -8.99 -4.98
CA PRO A 30 -17.78 -7.65 -4.49
C PRO A 30 -16.29 -7.35 -4.72
N MET A 31 -16.00 -6.17 -5.27
CA MET A 31 -14.64 -5.73 -5.63
C MET A 31 -13.75 -5.50 -4.40
N VAL A 32 -14.36 -5.31 -3.23
CA VAL A 32 -13.69 -5.19 -1.94
C VAL A 32 -14.17 -6.33 -1.04
N ASN A 33 -13.25 -6.96 -0.32
CA ASN A 33 -13.57 -8.03 0.62
C ASN A 33 -14.56 -7.51 1.70
N PRO A 34 -15.80 -8.06 1.78
CA PRO A 34 -16.81 -7.64 2.75
C PRO A 34 -16.39 -7.88 4.21
N ASN A 35 -15.45 -8.80 4.44
CA ASN A 35 -14.94 -9.16 5.77
C ASN A 35 -13.65 -8.42 6.12
N LEU A 36 -13.23 -7.43 5.31
CA LEU A 36 -12.00 -6.68 5.57
C LEU A 36 -12.16 -5.83 6.83
N ARG A 37 -11.48 -6.22 7.91
CA ARG A 37 -11.32 -5.39 9.10
C ARG A 37 -10.08 -4.52 8.93
N ARG A 38 -10.26 -3.20 8.78
CA ARG A 38 -9.14 -2.25 8.82
C ARG A 38 -8.60 -2.19 10.24
N VAL A 39 -7.35 -2.60 10.41
CA VAL A 39 -6.60 -2.32 11.64
C VAL A 39 -6.17 -0.86 11.59
N ALA A 40 -6.50 -0.10 12.62
CA ALA A 40 -6.04 1.28 12.74
C ALA A 40 -4.51 1.28 12.84
N ARG A 41 -3.85 2.10 12.00
CA ARG A 41 -2.42 2.33 12.16
C ARG A 41 -2.19 3.07 13.46
N ARG A 42 -1.20 2.59 14.22
CA ARG A 42 -0.73 3.27 15.41
C ARG A 42 -0.10 4.59 14.99
N THR A 43 -0.47 5.67 15.67
CA THR A 43 0.16 6.98 15.52
C THR A 43 1.23 7.10 16.60
N TYR A 44 2.45 7.44 16.19
CA TYR A 44 3.57 7.65 17.11
C TYR A 44 3.77 9.13 17.39
N THR A 45 4.16 9.46 18.61
CA THR A 45 4.71 10.78 18.96
C THR A 45 6.17 10.88 18.51
N VAL A 46 6.73 12.10 18.51
CA VAL A 46 8.16 12.31 18.21
C VAL A 46 9.05 11.53 19.18
N ASP A 47 8.70 11.49 20.47
CA ASP A 47 9.46 10.74 21.48
C ASP A 47 9.43 9.23 21.22
N GLU A 48 8.25 8.69 20.88
CA GLU A 48 8.12 7.27 20.53
C GLU A 48 8.92 6.91 19.27
N PHE A 49 8.99 7.81 18.29
CA PHE A 49 9.84 7.63 17.12
C PHE A 49 11.32 7.55 17.49
N VAL A 50 11.81 8.49 18.29
CA VAL A 50 13.22 8.53 18.69
C VAL A 50 13.58 7.29 19.50
N GLU A 51 12.77 6.92 20.48
CA GLU A 51 12.99 5.74 21.30
C GLU A 51 12.98 4.44 20.47
N GLY A 52 12.00 4.31 19.56
CA GLY A 52 11.91 3.16 18.67
C GLY A 52 13.14 3.03 17.76
N ILE A 53 13.61 4.14 17.19
CA ILE A 53 14.82 4.17 16.34
C ILE A 53 16.06 3.77 17.15
N LEU A 54 16.25 4.32 18.36
CA LEU A 54 17.39 3.99 19.21
C LEU A 54 17.40 2.53 19.66
N ARG A 55 16.22 1.93 19.80
CA ARG A 55 16.03 0.50 20.10
C ARG A 55 16.12 -0.41 18.87
N SER A 56 16.46 0.14 17.70
CA SER A 56 16.53 -0.61 16.43
C SER A 56 15.20 -1.23 15.99
N ASP A 57 14.06 -0.61 16.30
CA ASP A 57 12.76 -1.00 15.76
C ASP A 57 12.66 -0.57 14.27
N ILE A 58 12.77 -1.57 13.39
CA ILE A 58 12.73 -1.39 11.93
C ILE A 58 11.37 -0.82 11.47
N THR A 59 10.27 -1.20 12.15
CA THR A 59 8.93 -0.71 11.78
C THR A 59 8.82 0.77 12.07
N CYS A 60 9.27 1.19 13.25
CA CYS A 60 9.31 2.58 13.67
C CYS A 60 10.21 3.41 12.73
N LEU A 61 11.41 2.89 12.41
CA LEU A 61 12.35 3.52 11.47
C LEU A 61 11.73 3.71 10.08
N SER A 62 11.08 2.69 9.53
CA SER A 62 10.45 2.78 8.19
C SER A 62 9.37 3.86 8.12
N GLN A 63 8.59 4.03 9.19
CA GLN A 63 7.57 5.07 9.27
C GLN A 63 8.17 6.46 9.40
N ALA A 64 9.24 6.61 10.19
CA ALA A 64 9.99 7.86 10.28
C ALA A 64 10.60 8.26 8.92
N VAL A 65 11.19 7.33 8.16
CA VAL A 65 11.69 7.57 6.80
C VAL A 65 10.54 8.02 5.88
N THR A 66 9.38 7.37 5.97
CA THR A 66 8.19 7.79 5.19
C THR A 66 7.76 9.22 5.51
N LEU A 67 7.88 9.67 6.77
CA LEU A 67 7.61 11.07 7.13
C LEU A 67 8.63 12.02 6.50
N VAL A 68 9.92 11.66 6.51
CA VAL A 68 11.01 12.43 5.90
C VAL A 68 10.85 12.58 4.39
N GLU A 69 10.41 11.53 3.70
CA GLU A 69 10.17 11.53 2.24
C GLU A 69 8.86 12.24 1.84
N SER A 70 8.03 12.63 2.82
CA SER A 70 6.72 13.21 2.55
C SER A 70 6.79 14.68 2.15
N ASN A 71 5.97 15.06 1.16
CA ASN A 71 5.82 16.46 0.71
C ASN A 71 4.82 17.28 1.54
N ARG A 72 4.19 16.70 2.58
CA ARG A 72 3.20 17.40 3.41
C ARG A 72 3.90 18.25 4.48
N PRO A 73 3.59 19.56 4.62
CA PRO A 73 4.23 20.44 5.62
C PRO A 73 4.13 19.91 7.06
N ASP A 74 2.96 19.36 7.44
CA ASP A 74 2.76 18.80 8.77
C ASP A 74 3.73 17.64 9.08
N HIS A 75 4.02 16.80 8.08
CA HIS A 75 4.95 15.69 8.21
C HIS A 75 6.40 16.18 8.31
N GLN A 76 6.76 17.20 7.52
CA GLN A 76 8.10 17.79 7.54
C GLN A 76 8.44 18.39 8.90
N ALA A 77 7.49 19.07 9.55
CA ALA A 77 7.68 19.62 10.89
C ALA A 77 7.95 18.53 11.95
N ILE A 78 7.28 17.38 11.85
CA ILE A 78 7.52 16.22 12.73
C ILE A 78 8.87 15.57 12.40
N ALA A 79 9.16 15.35 11.11
CA ALA A 79 10.39 14.74 10.63
C ALA A 79 11.64 15.52 11.08
N GLN A 80 11.60 16.86 10.99
CA GLN A 80 12.69 17.73 11.43
C GLN A 80 13.02 17.51 12.92
N GLN A 81 12.00 17.44 13.78
CA GLN A 81 12.19 17.20 15.21
C GLN A 81 12.79 15.81 15.49
N ILE A 82 12.36 14.79 14.74
CA ILE A 82 12.93 13.43 14.84
C ILE A 82 14.41 13.46 14.44
N ILE A 83 14.75 14.07 13.30
CA ILE A 83 16.14 14.17 12.81
C ILE A 83 17.02 14.86 13.85
N GLU A 84 16.61 16.03 14.34
CA GLU A 84 17.38 16.81 15.33
C GLU A 84 17.72 16.00 16.59
N ARG A 85 16.76 15.22 17.10
CA ARG A 85 16.95 14.38 18.27
C ARG A 85 17.80 13.14 17.99
N CYS A 86 17.82 12.66 16.76
CA CYS A 86 18.64 11.53 16.32
C CYS A 86 20.08 11.94 15.96
N LEU A 87 20.36 13.21 15.67
CA LEU A 87 21.69 13.71 15.26
C LEU A 87 22.84 13.30 16.20
N PRO A 88 22.72 13.36 17.55
CA PRO A 88 23.80 12.97 18.47
C PRO A 88 24.23 11.49 18.35
N TYR A 89 23.35 10.64 17.80
CA TYR A 89 23.59 9.20 17.65
C TYR A 89 24.05 8.82 16.24
N ALA A 90 24.03 9.78 15.30
CA ALA A 90 24.42 9.56 13.91
C ALA A 90 25.95 9.51 13.71
N GLY A 91 26.38 9.10 12.52
CA GLY A 91 27.78 9.14 12.09
C GLY A 91 28.63 7.92 12.45
N LYS A 92 28.09 6.94 13.19
CA LYS A 92 28.77 5.67 13.53
C LYS A 92 28.65 4.60 12.44
N SER A 93 28.76 5.00 11.17
CA SER A 93 28.58 4.13 10.00
C SER A 93 29.41 4.63 8.83
N MET A 94 29.92 3.71 8.00
CA MET A 94 30.52 4.08 6.71
C MET A 94 29.44 4.24 5.63
N ARG A 95 29.53 5.32 4.83
CA ARG A 95 28.60 5.59 3.72
C ARG A 95 29.33 5.29 2.41
N ILE A 96 28.87 4.28 1.67
CA ILE A 96 29.48 3.83 0.41
C ILE A 96 28.50 4.11 -0.73
N GLY A 97 28.90 4.94 -1.70
CA GLY A 97 28.15 5.18 -2.92
C GLY A 97 28.53 4.15 -3.99
N ILE A 98 27.55 3.43 -4.52
CA ILE A 98 27.74 2.45 -5.60
C ILE A 98 26.89 2.91 -6.79
N THR A 99 27.48 2.89 -7.99
CA THR A 99 26.83 3.27 -9.25
C THR A 99 27.27 2.34 -10.37
N GLY A 100 26.46 2.25 -11.42
CA GLY A 100 26.72 1.41 -12.58
C GLY A 100 25.63 1.56 -13.62
N VAL A 101 25.94 1.20 -14.87
CA VAL A 101 24.94 1.11 -15.94
C VAL A 101 24.00 -0.10 -15.69
N PRO A 102 22.78 -0.11 -16.25
CA PRO A 102 21.91 -1.28 -16.18
C PRO A 102 22.64 -2.53 -16.70
N GLY A 103 22.71 -3.58 -15.87
CA GLY A 103 23.42 -4.83 -16.19
C GLY A 103 24.91 -4.89 -15.82
N ALA A 104 25.45 -3.90 -15.09
CA ALA A 104 26.87 -3.83 -14.72
C ALA A 104 27.39 -4.96 -13.80
N GLY A 105 26.48 -5.66 -13.09
CA GLY A 105 26.74 -6.87 -12.31
C GLY A 105 28.13 -6.96 -11.68
#